data_AF-A0A1E3K801-F1
#
_entry.id   AF-A0A1E3K801-F1
#
_cell.length_a   1.000
_cell.length_b   1.000
_cell.length_c   1.000
_cell.angle_alpha   90.00
_cell.angle_beta   90.00
_cell.angle_gamma   90.00
#
_symmetry.space_group_name_H-M   'P 1'
#
loop_
_entity.id
_entity.type
_entity.pdbx_description
1 polymer ?
#
loop_
_entity_poly.entity_id
_entity_poly.type
_entity_poly.pdbx_seq_one_letter_code
_entity_poly.pdbx_strand_id
1 'polypeptide(L)'
;MSGKLLRVAPRLLTIYRGLAIISKDRIQRLRAIAEHIASASYDIVCLQELWVYKDYEMVREEIQHALPFSRFFHTGALGSGLAIFTRFPLIGAQAFPYSLSGTPAQAFAGDFFVKKAAGNVVILHPVLGEVEIWNTHMHAAGEHGPDTRQAHRIAESWQLASAIRGGAAKGRYILVTGDFNSQPGSVPIAMMRDHANLQDSFLVTHPSANTDLPHPPSSAEALIKYGTTCDSPLCTYSAGKPIPGNVLEHGGKRLDYIFYRQPAVARKRPLVWKYRDDAESAGAENGGAGLSGDAYIETGKPLQNSMAQAPKLRCISSEVILTDRVPGHQFSYSDHFALLSTFTIEGPSQQYQSHEPPSATDNGSHGPSTANSLEPLISQNDPERIGSNLYAAGDPFKYPSDINLSPSTSIPFTQKSNTIRSALNTLRLYTRISQHTAKRHLQICLLALLALIGLTVGCAWQPKSWLQPIFTIIGALLGATAATFLYTGFVWGRWEEGLLTEITEEMELELRVVEMEENMNR
;
A
#
# COMPACT_ATOMS: atom_id res chain seq x y z
N MET A 1 -0.13 -31.56 -11.30
CA MET A 1 0.60 -30.29 -11.23
C MET A 1 0.22 -29.60 -9.92
N SER A 2 1.08 -29.66 -8.90
CA SER A 2 0.85 -28.95 -7.64
C SER A 2 1.27 -27.50 -7.84
N GLY A 3 0.30 -26.58 -7.97
CA GLY A 3 0.58 -25.15 -8.10
C GLY A 3 1.30 -24.66 -6.84
N LYS A 4 2.39 -23.89 -7.00
CA LYS A 4 3.02 -23.22 -5.86
C LYS A 4 2.05 -22.14 -5.37
N LEU A 5 1.58 -22.29 -4.14
CA LEU A 5 0.72 -21.31 -3.47
C LEU A 5 1.58 -20.19 -2.88
N LEU A 6 1.13 -18.94 -3.05
CA LEU A 6 1.64 -17.77 -2.34
C LEU A 6 0.55 -17.31 -1.37
N ARG A 7 0.75 -17.51 -0.07
CA ARG A 7 -0.19 -17.10 0.99
C ARG A 7 0.20 -15.73 1.51
N VAL A 8 -0.53 -14.71 1.08
CA VAL A 8 -0.35 -13.33 1.52
C VAL A 8 -1.42 -13.04 2.56
N ALA A 9 -1.00 -12.90 3.82
CA ALA A 9 -1.89 -12.48 4.89
C ALA A 9 -1.65 -10.99 5.16
N PRO A 10 -2.60 -10.08 4.85
CA PRO A 10 -2.57 -8.75 5.41
C PRO A 10 -2.92 -8.89 6.88
N ARG A 11 -2.03 -8.36 7.69
CA ARG A 11 -2.32 -7.80 9.00
C ARG A 11 -3.20 -8.60 9.94
N LEU A 12 -2.61 -9.05 11.04
CA LEU A 12 -3.25 -8.93 12.34
C LEU A 12 -2.53 -7.82 13.10
N LEU A 13 -3.19 -6.67 13.26
CA LEU A 13 -3.15 -5.77 14.44
C LEU A 13 -3.36 -4.29 14.06
N THR A 14 -4.59 -3.81 14.21
CA THR A 14 -4.88 -2.40 14.50
C THR A 14 -4.78 -2.22 16.03
N ILE A 15 -3.88 -1.32 16.44
CA ILE A 15 -3.76 -0.87 17.83
C ILE A 15 -4.28 0.56 17.84
N TYR A 16 -5.60 0.77 17.74
CA TYR A 16 -6.08 2.15 17.85
C TYR A 16 -5.99 2.63 19.30
N ARG A 17 -4.90 3.34 19.61
CA ARG A 17 -4.85 4.79 19.89
C ARG A 17 -3.41 5.13 20.23
N GLY A 18 -2.92 6.19 19.59
CA GLY A 18 -1.57 6.73 19.73
C GLY A 18 -1.08 6.78 21.17
N LEU A 19 0.24 6.59 21.30
CA LEU A 19 1.00 6.41 22.54
C LEU A 19 0.85 5.05 23.22
N ALA A 20 1.99 4.44 23.51
CA ALA A 20 2.17 3.21 24.29
C ALA A 20 1.55 3.22 25.71
N ILE A 21 0.90 4.31 26.11
CA ILE A 21 0.29 4.51 27.43
C ILE A 21 -1.24 4.28 27.39
N ILE A 22 -1.88 4.36 26.21
CA ILE A 22 -3.35 4.38 26.08
C ILE A 22 -3.93 3.03 25.61
N SER A 23 -3.15 2.24 24.88
CA SER A 23 -3.65 0.99 24.31
C SER A 23 -3.82 -0.12 25.35
N LYS A 24 -5.07 -0.57 25.53
CA LYS A 24 -5.43 -1.70 26.42
C LYS A 24 -4.82 -3.00 25.91
N ASP A 25 -4.35 -3.83 26.85
CA ASP A 25 -3.91 -5.22 26.62
C ASP A 25 -2.85 -5.37 25.51
N ARG A 26 -2.07 -4.31 25.24
CA ARG A 26 -1.19 -4.21 24.07
C ARG A 26 -0.22 -5.39 23.95
N ILE A 27 0.48 -5.70 25.03
CA ILE A 27 1.54 -6.74 25.05
C ILE A 27 0.93 -8.12 24.84
N GLN A 28 -0.19 -8.42 25.50
CA GLN A 28 -0.89 -9.70 25.39
C GLN A 28 -1.39 -9.93 23.96
N ARG A 29 -2.00 -8.91 23.36
CA ARG A 29 -2.46 -8.97 21.96
C ARG A 29 -1.30 -9.20 21.00
N LEU A 30 -0.25 -8.37 21.10
CA LEU A 30 0.93 -8.48 20.25
C LEU A 30 1.61 -9.85 20.32
N ARG A 31 1.71 -10.45 21.52
CA ARG A 31 2.26 -11.81 21.66
C ARG A 31 1.38 -12.85 20.99
N ALA A 32 0.07 -12.83 21.25
CA ALA A 32 -0.85 -13.77 20.63
C ALA A 32 -0.86 -13.64 19.10
N ILE A 33 -0.69 -12.43 18.57
CA ILE A 33 -0.49 -12.16 17.14
C ILE A 33 0.78 -12.82 16.63
N ALA A 34 1.90 -12.59 17.31
CA ALA A 34 3.18 -13.14 16.92
C ALA A 34 3.17 -14.67 16.95
N GLU A 35 2.60 -15.28 17.99
CA GLU A 35 2.40 -16.73 18.12
C GLU A 35 1.52 -17.30 17.01
N HIS A 36 0.42 -16.61 16.66
CA HIS A 36 -0.43 -17.00 15.53
C HIS A 36 0.33 -16.94 14.20
N ILE A 37 1.10 -15.87 13.98
CA ILE A 37 1.89 -15.73 12.75
C ILE A 37 3.00 -16.79 12.68
N ALA A 38 3.71 -17.05 13.78
CA ALA A 38 4.77 -18.05 13.88
C ALA A 38 4.27 -19.47 13.58
N SER A 39 3.07 -19.82 14.07
CA SER A 39 2.47 -21.14 13.86
C SER A 39 1.77 -21.28 12.49
N ALA A 40 1.45 -20.17 11.83
CA ALA A 40 0.80 -20.17 10.53
C ALA A 40 1.80 -20.27 9.36
N SER A 41 1.35 -20.87 8.26
CA SER A 41 2.15 -21.03 7.03
C SER A 41 2.01 -19.82 6.09
N TYR A 42 2.33 -18.62 6.56
CA TYR A 42 2.28 -17.40 5.75
C TYR A 42 3.58 -17.15 4.99
N ASP A 43 3.48 -16.49 3.84
CA ASP A 43 4.65 -16.08 3.04
C ASP A 43 5.02 -14.62 3.25
N ILE A 44 4.01 -13.78 3.38
CA ILE A 44 4.11 -12.33 3.51
C ILE A 44 3.08 -11.90 4.56
N VAL A 45 3.53 -11.12 5.54
CA VAL A 45 2.69 -10.50 6.57
C VAL A 45 2.97 -9.00 6.61
N CYS A 46 1.92 -8.20 6.51
CA CYS A 46 2.01 -6.74 6.58
C CYS A 46 1.25 -6.23 7.79
N LEU A 47 1.91 -5.58 8.75
CA LEU A 47 1.28 -4.98 9.93
C LEU A 47 1.19 -3.46 9.78
N GLN A 48 0.10 -2.84 10.23
CA GLN A 48 0.03 -1.39 10.40
C GLN A 48 -0.19 -1.05 11.88
N GLU A 49 -0.07 0.23 12.25
CA GLU A 49 -0.19 0.71 13.65
C GLU A 49 0.71 0.02 14.68
N LEU A 50 1.82 -0.57 14.24
CA LEU A 50 2.89 -1.04 15.11
C LEU A 50 3.80 0.14 15.50
N TRP A 51 3.31 1.03 16.36
CA TRP A 51 3.97 2.32 16.60
C TRP A 51 5.29 2.23 17.36
N VAL A 52 5.45 1.22 18.20
CA VAL A 52 6.60 1.07 19.09
C VAL A 52 7.61 0.14 18.45
N TYR A 53 8.82 0.63 18.20
CA TYR A 53 9.87 -0.18 17.59
C TYR A 53 10.22 -1.44 18.39
N LYS A 54 10.20 -1.36 19.73
CA LYS A 54 10.40 -2.53 20.60
C LYS A 54 9.31 -3.60 20.44
N ASP A 55 8.07 -3.18 20.15
CA ASP A 55 6.97 -4.11 19.87
C ASP A 55 7.22 -4.81 18.52
N TYR A 56 7.77 -4.09 17.52
CA TYR A 56 8.26 -4.69 16.28
C TYR A 56 9.39 -5.69 16.49
N GLU A 57 10.37 -5.38 17.33
CA GLU A 57 11.48 -6.29 17.62
C GLU A 57 10.99 -7.59 18.26
N MET A 58 10.05 -7.50 19.20
CA MET A 58 9.43 -8.67 19.82
C MET A 58 8.71 -9.55 18.79
N VAL A 59 7.88 -8.96 17.93
CA VAL A 59 7.19 -9.70 16.86
C VAL A 59 8.21 -10.34 15.91
N ARG A 60 9.25 -9.59 15.50
CA ARG A 60 10.30 -10.09 14.61
C ARG A 60 11.02 -11.29 15.21
N GLU A 61 11.45 -11.20 16.47
CA GLU A 61 12.18 -12.26 17.16
C GLU A 61 11.37 -13.54 17.28
N GLU A 62 10.07 -13.42 17.56
CA GLU A 62 9.15 -14.55 17.65
C GLU A 62 8.98 -15.24 16.30
N ILE A 63 8.80 -14.47 15.21
CA ILE A 63 8.41 -15.04 13.91
C ILE A 63 9.59 -15.28 12.93
N GLN A 64 10.82 -14.88 13.27
CA GLN A 64 11.98 -14.93 12.35
C GLN A 64 12.26 -16.33 11.79
N HIS A 65 11.91 -17.38 12.52
CA HIS A 65 12.10 -18.76 12.07
C HIS A 65 11.17 -19.14 10.90
N ALA A 66 10.02 -18.47 10.78
CA ALA A 66 9.06 -18.65 9.70
C ALA A 66 9.21 -17.55 8.62
N LEU A 67 9.42 -16.30 9.04
CA LEU A 67 9.53 -15.11 8.19
C LEU A 67 10.85 -14.37 8.51
N PRO A 68 12.00 -14.83 7.97
CA PRO A 68 13.32 -14.33 8.34
C PRO A 68 13.61 -12.89 7.90
N PHE A 69 12.93 -12.40 6.86
CA PHE A 69 13.16 -11.05 6.35
C PHE A 69 12.06 -10.11 6.82
N SER A 70 12.46 -8.93 7.30
CA SER A 70 11.51 -7.95 7.83
C SER A 70 11.97 -6.52 7.63
N ARG A 71 11.01 -5.60 7.57
CA ARG A 71 11.25 -4.16 7.49
C ARG A 71 10.23 -3.39 8.30
N PHE A 72 10.73 -2.55 9.20
CA PHE A 72 9.97 -1.50 9.87
C PHE A 72 10.17 -0.15 9.16
N PHE A 73 9.11 0.66 9.06
CA PHE A 73 9.16 1.97 8.40
C PHE A 73 9.09 3.11 9.41
N HIS A 74 10.21 3.81 9.56
CA HIS A 74 10.29 5.04 10.37
C HIS A 74 9.85 6.23 9.51
N THR A 75 8.66 6.79 9.77
CA THR A 75 8.16 8.01 9.09
C THR A 75 7.53 8.97 10.09
N GLY A 76 7.67 10.28 9.88
CA GLY A 76 7.10 11.28 10.80
C GLY A 76 7.73 11.26 12.18
N ALA A 77 7.16 12.02 13.13
CA ALA A 77 7.69 12.14 14.50
C ALA A 77 7.34 10.91 15.37
N LEU A 78 6.27 10.19 15.02
CA LEU A 78 5.75 9.04 15.79
C LEU A 78 5.80 7.70 15.03
N GLY A 79 6.42 7.65 13.85
CA GLY A 79 6.36 6.47 12.95
C GLY A 79 5.08 6.46 12.10
N SER A 80 5.02 5.62 11.04
CA SER A 80 3.77 5.25 10.35
C SER A 80 3.14 3.97 10.90
N GLY A 81 3.86 3.28 11.80
CA GLY A 81 3.43 2.01 12.38
C GLY A 81 3.42 0.86 11.36
N LEU A 82 4.10 0.99 10.23
CA LEU A 82 4.09 0.00 9.17
C LEU A 82 5.26 -0.97 9.33
N ALA A 83 4.97 -2.26 9.21
CA ALA A 83 5.97 -3.33 9.15
C ALA A 83 5.60 -4.36 8.09
N ILE A 84 6.60 -4.92 7.43
CA ILE A 84 6.44 -6.03 6.47
C ILE A 84 7.39 -7.15 6.88
N PHE A 85 6.89 -8.37 6.92
CA PHE A 85 7.62 -9.61 7.19
C PHE A 85 7.40 -10.57 6.02
N THR A 86 8.44 -11.29 5.62
CA THR A 86 8.40 -12.13 4.42
C THR A 86 9.40 -13.28 4.50
N ARG A 87 9.05 -14.40 3.87
CA ARG A 87 9.94 -15.54 3.65
C ARG A 87 11.02 -15.26 2.60
N PHE A 88 10.80 -14.27 1.75
CA PHE A 88 11.65 -14.02 0.57
C PHE A 88 12.65 -12.89 0.80
N PRO A 89 13.87 -12.95 0.21
CA PRO A 89 14.87 -11.90 0.37
C PRO A 89 14.37 -10.53 -0.10
N LEU A 90 14.64 -9.50 0.71
CA LEU A 90 14.38 -8.10 0.41
C LEU A 90 15.53 -7.54 -0.44
N ILE A 91 15.22 -7.04 -1.64
CA ILE A 91 16.20 -6.42 -2.56
C ILE A 91 15.99 -4.90 -2.69
N GLY A 92 14.91 -4.36 -2.12
CA GLY A 92 14.65 -2.94 -2.04
C GLY A 92 13.63 -2.63 -0.94
N ALA A 93 13.75 -1.46 -0.32
CA ALA A 93 12.79 -0.97 0.65
C ALA A 93 12.74 0.56 0.63
N GLN A 94 11.54 1.13 0.65
CA GLN A 94 11.34 2.58 0.65
C GLN A 94 10.12 2.96 1.49
N ALA A 95 10.26 4.00 2.32
CA ALA A 95 9.10 4.63 2.94
C ALA A 95 8.53 5.69 1.99
N PHE A 96 7.20 5.72 1.88
CA PHE A 96 6.45 6.64 1.02
C PHE A 96 5.46 7.44 1.87
N PRO A 97 5.91 8.51 2.55
CA PRO A 97 5.01 9.38 3.30
C PRO A 97 4.11 10.17 2.34
N TYR A 98 2.81 10.20 2.63
CA TYR A 98 1.89 10.97 1.80
C TYR A 98 2.07 12.47 2.01
N SER A 99 1.79 13.25 0.97
CA SER A 99 1.96 14.71 1.04
C SER A 99 0.86 15.36 1.89
N LEU A 100 -0.37 14.87 1.80
CA LEU A 100 -1.54 15.47 2.43
C LEU A 100 -2.03 14.63 3.62
N SER A 101 -1.35 14.72 4.77
CA SER A 101 -1.65 13.91 5.97
C SER A 101 -2.06 14.73 7.21
N GLY A 102 -3.28 15.29 7.18
CA GLY A 102 -3.87 16.05 8.29
C GLY A 102 -3.38 17.49 8.41
N THR A 103 -4.09 18.33 9.17
CA THR A 103 -3.76 19.76 9.35
C THR A 103 -3.14 20.03 10.74
N PRO A 104 -2.21 21.00 10.89
CA PRO A 104 -1.63 21.32 12.18
C PRO A 104 -2.67 21.81 13.20
N ALA A 105 -3.77 22.41 12.74
CA ALA A 105 -4.90 22.80 13.60
C ALA A 105 -5.61 21.59 14.22
N GLN A 106 -5.51 20.41 13.59
CA GLN A 106 -6.01 19.13 14.09
C GLN A 106 -4.92 18.32 14.82
N ALA A 107 -3.86 18.96 15.31
CA ALA A 107 -2.80 18.34 16.12
C ALA A 107 -3.33 17.48 17.29
N PHE A 108 -4.45 17.87 17.90
CA PHE A 108 -5.11 17.08 18.96
C PHE A 108 -5.80 15.80 18.46
N ALA A 109 -6.05 15.68 17.15
CA ALA A 109 -6.58 14.46 16.52
C ALA A 109 -5.47 13.44 16.16
N GLY A 110 -4.20 13.74 16.44
CA GLY A 110 -3.08 12.80 16.32
C GLY A 110 -2.55 12.58 14.90
N ASP A 111 -3.40 12.61 13.87
CA ASP A 111 -3.02 12.27 12.49
C ASP A 111 -1.96 13.20 11.88
N PHE A 112 -1.88 14.46 12.32
CA PHE A 112 -0.87 15.42 11.87
C PHE A 112 0.57 15.05 12.26
N PHE A 113 0.77 14.50 13.46
CA PHE A 113 2.12 14.14 13.95
C PHE A 113 2.61 12.80 13.40
N VAL A 114 1.69 11.99 12.88
CA VAL A 114 1.91 10.59 12.53
C VAL A 114 2.28 10.41 11.05
N LYS A 115 2.11 11.42 10.18
CA LYS A 115 2.37 11.37 8.72
C LYS A 115 2.01 9.99 8.12
N LYS A 116 0.72 9.83 7.79
CA LYS A 116 0.20 8.65 7.06
C LYS A 116 1.08 8.36 5.84
N ALA A 117 1.29 7.08 5.58
CA ALA A 117 2.29 6.64 4.62
C ALA A 117 1.94 5.27 4.03
N ALA A 118 2.71 4.89 3.01
CA ALA A 118 2.91 3.52 2.61
C ALA A 118 4.36 3.09 2.80
N GLY A 119 4.57 1.84 3.18
CA GLY A 119 5.85 1.15 3.17
C GLY A 119 5.94 0.27 1.93
N ASN A 120 7.04 0.38 1.20
CA ASN A 120 7.32 -0.41 0.02
C ASN A 120 8.50 -1.34 0.29
N VAL A 121 8.38 -2.59 -0.13
CA VAL A 121 9.52 -3.49 -0.32
C VAL A 121 9.47 -4.16 -1.68
N VAL A 122 10.63 -4.48 -2.23
CA VAL A 122 10.76 -5.36 -3.38
C VAL A 122 11.41 -6.65 -2.89
N ILE A 123 10.75 -7.78 -3.12
CA ILE A 123 11.27 -9.11 -2.82
C ILE A 123 11.66 -9.85 -4.09
N LEU A 124 12.55 -10.83 -3.96
CA LEU A 124 12.86 -11.78 -5.02
C LEU A 124 12.14 -13.11 -4.79
N HIS A 125 11.03 -13.31 -5.51
CA HIS A 125 10.27 -14.56 -5.49
C HIS A 125 10.83 -15.58 -6.51
N PRO A 126 11.01 -16.86 -6.15
CA PRO A 126 11.69 -17.85 -7.00
C PRO A 126 10.98 -18.14 -8.34
N VAL A 127 9.67 -17.89 -8.42
CA VAL A 127 8.87 -18.12 -9.65
C VAL A 127 8.52 -16.81 -10.35
N LEU A 128 8.20 -15.77 -9.58
CA LEU A 128 7.65 -14.52 -10.10
C LEU A 128 8.76 -13.49 -10.42
N GLY A 129 9.97 -13.70 -9.89
CA GLY A 129 11.02 -12.68 -9.93
C GLY A 129 10.71 -11.56 -8.94
N GLU A 130 10.83 -10.31 -9.39
CA GLU A 130 10.58 -9.15 -8.54
C GLU A 130 9.08 -9.01 -8.24
N VAL A 131 8.75 -9.06 -6.95
CA VAL A 131 7.42 -8.72 -6.43
C VAL A 131 7.54 -7.51 -5.54
N GLU A 132 6.78 -6.47 -5.87
CA GLU A 132 6.72 -5.23 -5.11
C GLU A 132 5.51 -5.26 -4.18
N ILE A 133 5.77 -5.13 -2.88
CA ILE A 133 4.77 -5.21 -1.82
C ILE A 133 4.64 -3.83 -1.19
N TRP A 134 3.40 -3.32 -1.22
CA TRP A 134 3.02 -2.07 -0.60
C TRP A 134 2.15 -2.36 0.63
N ASN A 135 2.51 -1.74 1.75
CA ASN A 135 1.74 -1.76 2.98
C ASN A 135 1.33 -0.32 3.33
N THR A 136 0.04 0.02 3.33
CA THR A 136 -0.44 1.39 3.55
C THR A 136 -1.35 1.53 4.76
N HIS A 137 -1.35 2.71 5.36
CA HIS A 137 -2.38 3.13 6.30
C HIS A 137 -2.80 4.56 5.96
N MET A 138 -3.98 4.71 5.37
CA MET A 138 -4.51 6.00 4.91
C MET A 138 -5.21 6.78 6.02
N HIS A 139 -5.49 8.05 5.75
CA HIS A 139 -6.12 8.99 6.68
C HIS A 139 -7.49 8.51 7.15
N ALA A 140 -7.76 8.54 8.46
CA ALA A 140 -9.00 8.01 9.02
C ALA A 140 -10.24 8.83 8.60
N ALA A 141 -11.32 8.14 8.22
CA ALA A 141 -12.60 8.80 7.94
C ALA A 141 -13.23 9.34 9.23
N GLY A 142 -13.86 10.51 9.16
CA GLY A 142 -14.72 10.99 10.25
C GLY A 142 -16.01 10.16 10.32
N GLU A 143 -16.60 10.04 11.51
CA GLU A 143 -17.89 9.34 11.71
C GLU A 143 -19.11 10.18 11.24
N HIS A 144 -18.90 11.45 10.91
CA HIS A 144 -19.94 12.40 10.48
C HIS A 144 -19.49 13.22 9.25
N GLY A 145 -20.44 13.61 8.38
CA GLY A 145 -20.18 14.47 7.22
C GLY A 145 -20.22 15.98 7.55
N PRO A 146 -19.80 16.86 6.61
CA PRO A 146 -19.14 16.57 5.33
C PRO A 146 -17.68 16.16 5.52
N ASP A 147 -17.29 15.04 4.91
CA ASP A 147 -15.97 14.42 5.09
C ASP A 147 -14.90 15.12 4.25
N THR A 148 -14.42 16.29 4.71
CA THR A 148 -13.24 16.95 4.13
C THR A 148 -12.01 16.02 4.12
N ARG A 149 -11.99 14.98 4.97
CA ARG A 149 -10.92 13.98 5.00
C ARG A 149 -10.96 13.02 3.81
N GLN A 150 -12.07 12.96 3.07
CA GLN A 150 -12.12 12.21 1.82
C GLN A 150 -11.11 12.76 0.80
N ALA A 151 -10.90 14.09 0.77
CA ALA A 151 -9.91 14.72 -0.10
C ALA A 151 -8.48 14.25 0.21
N HIS A 152 -8.15 14.07 1.50
CA HIS A 152 -6.89 13.47 1.92
C HIS A 152 -6.73 12.06 1.36
N ARG A 153 -7.70 11.16 1.59
CA ARG A 153 -7.63 9.79 1.07
C ARG A 153 -7.60 9.72 -0.46
N ILE A 154 -8.26 10.65 -1.16
CA ILE A 154 -8.17 10.76 -2.61
C ILE A 154 -6.73 11.09 -3.03
N ALA A 155 -6.13 12.13 -2.45
CA ALA A 155 -4.73 12.49 -2.69
C ALA A 155 -3.76 11.33 -2.38
N GLU A 156 -3.91 10.68 -1.23
CA GLU A 156 -3.10 9.54 -0.81
C GLU A 156 -3.25 8.35 -1.79
N SER A 157 -4.48 8.02 -2.18
CA SER A 157 -4.75 6.95 -3.15
C SER A 157 -4.23 7.26 -4.55
N TRP A 158 -4.26 8.53 -4.98
CA TRP A 158 -3.68 8.97 -6.25
C TRP A 158 -2.17 8.77 -6.26
N GLN A 159 -1.48 9.28 -5.24
CA GLN A 159 -0.02 9.14 -5.10
C GLN A 159 0.41 7.67 -5.06
N LEU A 160 -0.30 6.85 -4.28
CA LEU A 160 -0.01 5.42 -4.19
C LEU A 160 -0.26 4.72 -5.53
N ALA A 161 -1.38 5.01 -6.20
CA ALA A 161 -1.73 4.43 -7.48
C ALA A 161 -0.70 4.76 -8.58
N SER A 162 -0.24 6.01 -8.64
CA SER A 162 0.84 6.44 -9.54
C SER A 162 2.15 5.70 -9.28
N ALA A 163 2.55 5.55 -8.02
CA ALA A 163 3.75 4.78 -7.64
C ALA A 163 3.65 3.31 -8.04
N ILE A 164 2.48 2.68 -7.82
CA ILE A 164 2.19 1.29 -8.20
C ILE A 164 2.29 1.09 -9.72
N ARG A 165 1.74 2.02 -10.50
CA ARG A 165 1.88 1.98 -11.97
C ARG A 165 3.34 2.02 -12.38
N GLY A 166 4.16 2.84 -11.72
CA GLY A 166 5.60 2.89 -11.93
C GLY A 166 6.29 1.56 -11.63
N GLY A 167 5.94 0.89 -10.53
CA GLY A 167 6.42 -0.47 -10.20
C GLY A 167 6.02 -1.50 -11.26
N ALA A 168 4.77 -1.49 -11.68
CA ALA A 168 4.26 -2.42 -12.70
C ALA A 168 4.91 -2.19 -14.08
N ALA A 169 5.16 -0.92 -14.45
CA ALA A 169 5.88 -0.54 -15.67
C ALA A 169 7.35 -1.01 -15.65
N LYS A 170 7.97 -1.14 -14.46
CA LYS A 170 9.28 -1.77 -14.27
C LYS A 170 9.23 -3.30 -14.41
N GLY A 171 8.07 -3.89 -14.71
CA GLY A 171 7.91 -5.32 -14.91
C GLY A 171 7.78 -6.15 -13.64
N ARG A 172 7.34 -5.52 -12.54
CA ARG A 172 7.17 -6.17 -11.23
C ARG A 172 5.73 -6.63 -11.04
N TYR A 173 5.55 -7.76 -10.35
CA TYR A 173 4.25 -8.11 -9.79
C TYR A 173 3.98 -7.21 -8.61
N ILE A 174 2.74 -6.75 -8.44
CA ILE A 174 2.40 -5.85 -7.35
C ILE A 174 1.41 -6.52 -6.41
N LEU A 175 1.71 -6.43 -5.11
CA LEU A 175 0.80 -6.70 -4.01
C LEU A 175 0.65 -5.40 -3.21
N VAL A 176 -0.57 -4.98 -2.92
CA VAL A 176 -0.86 -3.79 -2.12
C VAL A 176 -1.81 -4.17 -1.01
N THR A 177 -1.46 -3.85 0.21
CA THR A 177 -2.23 -4.22 1.39
C THR A 177 -2.32 -3.06 2.36
N GLY A 178 -3.39 -3.03 3.14
CA GLY A 178 -3.43 -2.27 4.38
C GLY A 178 -4.81 -1.70 4.63
N ASP A 179 -4.85 -0.75 5.57
CA ASP A 179 -6.05 -0.03 5.94
C ASP A 179 -6.18 1.23 5.07
N PHE A 180 -7.13 1.18 4.14
CA PHE A 180 -7.42 2.30 3.24
C PHE A 180 -8.39 3.31 3.86
N ASN A 181 -8.95 3.03 5.04
CA ASN A 181 -9.97 3.84 5.69
C ASN A 181 -11.12 4.25 4.76
N SER A 182 -11.42 3.39 3.78
CA SER A 182 -12.30 3.67 2.65
C SER A 182 -13.10 2.44 2.28
N GLN A 183 -14.42 2.58 2.16
CA GLN A 183 -15.33 1.47 1.81
C GLN A 183 -15.26 1.13 0.32
N PRO A 184 -15.72 -0.07 -0.11
CA PRO A 184 -15.54 -0.56 -1.49
C PRO A 184 -16.11 0.37 -2.58
N GLY A 185 -17.22 1.05 -2.31
CA GLY A 185 -17.88 1.98 -3.23
C GLY A 185 -17.27 3.40 -3.28
N SER A 186 -16.21 3.65 -2.52
CA SER A 186 -15.62 4.99 -2.42
C SER A 186 -14.64 5.32 -3.55
N VAL A 187 -14.45 6.61 -3.81
CA VAL A 187 -13.52 7.12 -4.83
C VAL A 187 -12.07 6.64 -4.62
N PRO A 188 -11.49 6.62 -3.40
CA PRO A 188 -10.15 6.07 -3.20
C PRO A 188 -10.01 4.60 -3.63
N ILE A 189 -11.00 3.75 -3.32
CA ILE A 189 -10.97 2.34 -3.73
C ILE A 189 -11.20 2.17 -5.24
N ALA A 190 -12.06 2.99 -5.84
CA ALA A 190 -12.19 3.07 -7.28
C ALA A 190 -10.88 3.51 -7.95
N MET A 191 -10.15 4.47 -7.36
CA MET A 191 -8.85 4.92 -7.86
C MET A 191 -7.82 3.79 -7.89
N MET A 192 -7.74 2.99 -6.83
CA MET A 192 -6.85 1.82 -6.78
C MET A 192 -7.19 0.82 -7.88
N ARG A 193 -8.48 0.56 -8.13
CA ARG A 193 -8.92 -0.38 -9.17
C ARG A 193 -8.70 0.18 -10.58
N ASP A 194 -9.20 1.38 -10.85
CA ASP A 194 -9.33 1.93 -12.19
C ASP A 194 -8.05 2.62 -12.68
N HIS A 195 -7.37 3.39 -11.81
CA HIS A 195 -6.14 4.08 -12.17
C HIS A 195 -4.92 3.18 -11.95
N ALA A 196 -4.81 2.53 -10.78
CA ALA A 196 -3.68 1.62 -10.52
C ALA A 196 -3.80 0.25 -11.21
N ASN A 197 -4.94 -0.04 -11.86
CA ASN A 197 -5.27 -1.31 -12.51
C ASN A 197 -5.07 -2.53 -11.58
N LEU A 198 -5.62 -2.43 -10.37
CA LEU A 198 -5.54 -3.46 -9.34
C LEU A 198 -6.81 -4.30 -9.26
N GLN A 199 -6.62 -5.59 -8.97
CA GLN A 199 -7.70 -6.50 -8.62
C GLN A 199 -7.82 -6.61 -7.11
N ASP A 200 -9.04 -6.47 -6.59
CA ASP A 200 -9.39 -6.71 -5.19
C ASP A 200 -9.49 -8.22 -4.93
N SER A 201 -8.60 -8.77 -4.10
CA SER A 201 -8.55 -10.21 -3.84
C SER A 201 -9.86 -10.76 -3.27
N PHE A 202 -10.54 -9.99 -2.41
CA PHE A 202 -11.79 -10.41 -1.76
C PHE A 202 -12.93 -10.37 -2.76
N LEU A 203 -13.05 -9.31 -3.55
CA LEU A 203 -14.09 -9.19 -4.57
C LEU A 203 -13.93 -10.24 -5.68
N VAL A 204 -12.70 -10.61 -6.02
CA VAL A 204 -12.41 -11.67 -7.00
C VAL A 204 -12.96 -13.02 -6.54
N THR A 205 -12.83 -13.36 -5.25
CA THR A 205 -13.34 -14.64 -4.72
C THR A 205 -14.78 -14.57 -4.21
N HIS A 206 -15.29 -13.35 -3.97
CA HIS A 206 -16.65 -13.07 -3.51
C HIS A 206 -17.31 -12.02 -4.43
N PRO A 207 -17.76 -12.39 -5.65
CA PRO A 207 -18.29 -11.43 -6.62
C PRO A 207 -19.51 -10.62 -6.14
N SER A 208 -20.26 -11.15 -5.17
CA SER A 208 -21.43 -10.50 -4.56
C SER A 208 -21.08 -9.61 -3.36
N ALA A 209 -19.81 -9.42 -3.01
CA ALA A 209 -19.41 -8.72 -1.78
C ALA A 209 -19.79 -7.24 -1.72
N ASN A 210 -20.04 -6.63 -2.88
CA ASN A 210 -20.47 -5.24 -2.99
C ASN A 210 -21.95 -5.11 -3.39
N THR A 211 -22.72 -6.20 -3.32
CA THR A 211 -24.14 -6.21 -3.67
C THR A 211 -24.95 -6.21 -2.39
N ASP A 212 -25.89 -5.28 -2.27
CA ASP A 212 -26.78 -5.20 -1.11
C ASP A 212 -27.63 -6.48 -0.98
N LEU A 213 -27.67 -7.01 0.24
CA LEU A 213 -28.53 -8.13 0.58
C LEU A 213 -29.98 -7.65 0.80
N PRO A 214 -30.99 -8.50 0.52
CA PRO A 214 -32.40 -8.16 0.72
C PRO A 214 -32.76 -7.83 2.17
N HIS A 215 -31.97 -8.32 3.12
CA HIS A 215 -32.13 -8.11 4.55
C HIS A 215 -30.79 -7.74 5.18
N PRO A 216 -30.79 -6.96 6.29
CA PRO A 216 -29.58 -6.70 7.06
C PRO A 216 -28.89 -8.02 7.45
N PRO A 217 -27.61 -8.22 7.09
CA PRO A 217 -26.92 -9.45 7.44
C PRO A 217 -26.68 -9.53 8.94
N SER A 218 -26.58 -10.77 9.45
CA SER A 218 -25.96 -10.96 10.77
C SER A 218 -24.49 -10.51 10.74
N SER A 219 -23.91 -10.16 11.89
CA SER A 219 -22.50 -9.74 11.94
C SER A 219 -21.53 -10.83 11.43
N ALA A 220 -21.87 -12.11 11.64
CA ALA A 220 -21.08 -13.23 11.11
C ALA A 220 -21.23 -13.37 9.58
N GLU A 221 -22.43 -13.14 9.05
CA GLU A 221 -22.68 -13.14 7.62
C GLU A 221 -21.98 -11.97 6.92
N ALA A 222 -21.93 -10.78 7.55
CA ALA A 222 -21.23 -9.62 7.03
C ALA A 222 -19.71 -9.87 6.90
N LEU A 223 -19.10 -10.60 7.83
CA LEU A 223 -17.70 -11.03 7.72
C LEU A 223 -17.44 -11.85 6.46
N ILE A 224 -18.30 -12.84 6.21
CA ILE A 224 -18.13 -13.80 5.11
C ILE A 224 -18.52 -13.18 3.76
N LYS A 225 -19.65 -12.48 3.70
CA LYS A 225 -20.20 -11.97 2.43
C LYS A 225 -19.60 -10.64 2.04
N TYR A 226 -19.46 -9.70 2.98
CA TYR A 226 -19.00 -8.35 2.68
C TYR A 226 -17.53 -8.13 3.00
N GLY A 227 -16.88 -9.06 3.70
CA GLY A 227 -15.48 -8.91 4.10
C GLY A 227 -15.33 -7.79 5.13
N THR A 228 -16.27 -7.68 6.06
CA THR A 228 -16.24 -6.67 7.12
C THR A 228 -14.99 -6.83 7.98
N THR A 229 -14.20 -5.77 8.14
CA THR A 229 -12.95 -5.81 8.93
C THR A 229 -12.97 -4.88 10.12
N CYS A 230 -13.81 -3.84 10.13
CA CYS A 230 -13.85 -2.82 11.16
C CYS A 230 -15.28 -2.61 11.68
N ASP A 231 -15.42 -2.09 12.90
CA ASP A 231 -16.69 -1.72 13.54
C ASP A 231 -17.72 -2.85 13.60
N SER A 232 -17.28 -4.11 13.50
CA SER A 232 -18.16 -5.27 13.65
C SER A 232 -18.58 -5.43 15.11
N PRO A 233 -19.86 -5.72 15.41
CA PRO A 233 -20.33 -6.04 16.76
C PRO A 233 -19.63 -7.25 17.40
N LEU A 234 -19.03 -8.13 16.59
CA LEU A 234 -18.28 -9.29 17.08
C LEU A 234 -16.91 -8.92 17.67
N CYS A 235 -16.38 -7.74 17.31
CA CYS A 235 -15.12 -7.24 17.83
C CYS A 235 -15.33 -6.57 19.20
N THR A 236 -14.61 -7.02 20.22
CA THR A 236 -14.76 -6.50 21.59
C THR A 236 -14.36 -5.03 21.72
N TYR A 237 -13.52 -4.54 20.81
CA TYR A 237 -13.10 -3.13 20.79
C TYR A 237 -14.04 -2.22 19.99
N SER A 238 -15.02 -2.78 19.29
CA SER A 238 -16.15 -2.01 18.72
C SER A 238 -17.20 -1.67 19.78
N ALA A 239 -17.28 -2.48 20.86
CA ALA A 239 -18.28 -2.32 21.90
C ALA A 239 -18.18 -0.94 22.58
N GLY A 240 -19.30 -0.21 22.61
CA GLY A 240 -19.40 1.11 23.24
C GLY A 240 -18.89 2.28 22.38
N LYS A 241 -18.39 2.04 21.17
CA LYS A 241 -18.14 3.12 20.19
C LYS A 241 -19.48 3.68 19.68
N PRO A 242 -19.59 5.00 19.44
CA PRO A 242 -20.79 5.62 18.87
C PRO A 242 -20.90 5.37 17.36
N ILE A 243 -21.04 4.10 16.96
CA ILE A 243 -21.06 3.69 15.55
C ILE A 243 -22.41 4.09 14.92
N PRO A 244 -22.42 4.75 13.74
CA PRO A 244 -23.65 5.10 13.04
C PRO A 244 -24.55 3.89 12.75
N GLY A 245 -25.87 4.05 12.89
CA GLY A 245 -26.84 2.97 12.72
C GLY A 245 -26.75 2.27 11.36
N ASN A 246 -26.55 3.05 10.29
CA ASN A 246 -26.37 2.51 8.94
C ASN A 246 -25.14 1.61 8.81
N VAL A 247 -24.08 1.82 9.60
CA VAL A 247 -22.90 0.94 9.60
C VAL A 247 -23.21 -0.37 10.33
N LEU A 248 -23.91 -0.29 11.46
CA LEU A 248 -24.30 -1.46 12.24
C LEU A 248 -25.28 -2.36 11.47
N GLU A 249 -26.21 -1.76 10.70
CA GLU A 249 -27.14 -2.48 9.82
C GLU A 249 -26.43 -3.28 8.73
N HIS A 250 -25.24 -2.85 8.28
CA HIS A 250 -24.41 -3.59 7.33
C HIS A 250 -23.43 -4.56 8.01
N GLY A 251 -23.50 -4.68 9.35
CA GLY A 251 -22.64 -5.54 10.15
C GLY A 251 -21.22 -5.01 10.39
N GLY A 252 -20.92 -3.77 9.98
CA GLY A 252 -19.63 -3.09 10.13
C GLY A 252 -19.15 -2.46 8.81
N LYS A 253 -17.84 -2.20 8.72
CA LYS A 253 -17.18 -1.62 7.53
C LYS A 253 -16.10 -2.56 6.99
N ARG A 254 -15.94 -2.59 5.68
CA ARG A 254 -14.75 -3.14 5.02
C ARG A 254 -13.78 -2.01 4.71
N LEU A 255 -12.65 -1.98 5.41
CA LEU A 255 -11.62 -0.92 5.28
C LEU A 255 -10.24 -1.47 4.90
N ASP A 256 -10.02 -2.76 5.12
CA ASP A 256 -8.76 -3.45 4.85
C ASP A 256 -8.84 -4.24 3.55
N TYR A 257 -7.79 -4.15 2.74
CA TYR A 257 -7.75 -4.74 1.40
C TYR A 257 -6.43 -5.47 1.15
N ILE A 258 -6.48 -6.50 0.31
CA ILE A 258 -5.35 -6.90 -0.51
C ILE A 258 -5.73 -6.69 -1.96
N PHE A 259 -4.92 -5.90 -2.63
CA PHE A 259 -4.95 -5.76 -4.06
C PHE A 259 -3.75 -6.44 -4.68
N TYR A 260 -3.92 -6.89 -5.92
CA TYR A 260 -2.84 -7.46 -6.69
C TYR A 260 -2.97 -7.12 -8.17
N ARG A 261 -1.84 -7.13 -8.88
CA ARG A 261 -1.82 -7.06 -10.34
C ARG A 261 -0.60 -7.74 -10.94
N GLN A 262 -0.73 -8.10 -12.21
CA GLN A 262 0.38 -8.54 -13.04
C GLN A 262 1.30 -7.34 -13.41
N PRO A 263 2.56 -7.62 -13.81
CA PRO A 263 3.43 -6.66 -14.47
C PRO A 263 2.75 -6.01 -15.69
N ALA A 264 3.07 -4.74 -15.97
CA ALA A 264 2.66 -4.09 -17.22
C ALA A 264 3.56 -4.49 -18.40
N VAL A 265 4.80 -4.90 -18.11
CA VAL A 265 5.78 -5.38 -19.08
C VAL A 265 6.36 -6.68 -18.55
N ALA A 266 6.48 -7.71 -19.38
CA ALA A 266 7.21 -8.91 -18.98
C ALA A 266 8.71 -8.73 -19.21
N ARG A 267 9.53 -9.00 -18.19
CA ARG A 267 11.00 -9.02 -18.31
C ARG A 267 11.47 -10.45 -18.54
N LYS A 268 12.32 -10.65 -19.56
CA LYS A 268 13.21 -11.83 -19.60
C LYS A 268 14.21 -11.66 -18.46
N ARG A 269 14.33 -12.70 -17.63
CA ARG A 269 15.10 -12.73 -16.37
C ARG A 269 16.56 -12.29 -16.59
N PRO A 270 17.13 -11.42 -15.74
CA PRO A 270 18.54 -11.51 -15.39
C PRO A 270 18.68 -12.65 -14.37
N LEU A 271 19.23 -13.79 -14.79
CA LEU A 271 19.54 -14.91 -13.90
C LEU A 271 20.73 -14.51 -13.01
N VAL A 272 20.47 -13.86 -11.86
CA VAL A 272 21.54 -13.53 -10.89
C VAL A 272 21.75 -14.64 -9.86
N TRP A 273 20.83 -15.60 -9.74
CA TRP A 273 20.95 -16.71 -8.78
C TRP A 273 20.71 -18.04 -9.49
N LYS A 274 21.80 -18.74 -9.81
CA LYS A 274 21.74 -20.17 -10.19
C LYS A 274 22.01 -20.97 -8.92
N TYR A 275 21.11 -21.89 -8.56
CA TYR A 275 21.44 -22.92 -7.57
C TYR A 275 22.65 -23.69 -8.11
N ARG A 276 23.63 -24.00 -7.25
CA ARG A 276 24.75 -24.86 -7.61
C ARG A 276 24.15 -26.26 -7.79
N ASP A 277 23.90 -26.63 -9.04
CA ASP A 277 23.61 -28.03 -9.38
C ASP A 277 24.82 -28.85 -8.93
N ASP A 278 24.53 -30.00 -8.32
CA ASP A 278 25.51 -30.86 -7.66
C ASP A 278 26.74 -31.12 -8.52
N ALA A 279 27.90 -31.10 -7.87
CA ALA A 279 29.16 -31.41 -8.50
C ALA A 279 29.18 -32.87 -9.00
N GLU A 280 29.94 -33.06 -10.09
CA GLU A 280 30.47 -34.34 -10.59
C GLU A 280 29.61 -35.12 -11.60
N SER A 281 29.68 -34.66 -12.84
CA SER A 281 30.16 -35.55 -13.91
C SER A 281 31.29 -34.85 -14.65
N ALA A 282 32.50 -35.04 -14.13
CA ALA A 282 33.71 -34.83 -14.88
C ALA A 282 33.79 -35.91 -15.98
N GLY A 283 33.92 -35.49 -17.24
CA GLY A 283 34.32 -36.38 -18.32
C GLY A 283 33.55 -36.18 -19.62
N ALA A 284 34.01 -35.24 -20.45
CA ALA A 284 34.20 -35.45 -21.90
C ALA A 284 34.72 -34.14 -22.54
N GLU A 285 36.02 -34.08 -22.76
CA GLU A 285 36.61 -33.20 -23.76
C GLU A 285 36.18 -33.66 -25.17
N ASN A 286 35.61 -32.76 -25.96
CA ASN A 286 36.10 -32.36 -27.29
C ASN A 286 35.00 -31.70 -28.13
N GLY A 287 35.36 -30.59 -28.79
CA GLY A 287 34.59 -30.03 -29.89
C GLY A 287 34.55 -28.51 -29.90
N GLY A 288 35.66 -27.87 -30.27
CA GLY A 288 35.71 -26.43 -30.46
C GLY A 288 34.77 -25.94 -31.56
N ALA A 289 33.97 -24.92 -31.24
CA ALA A 289 33.39 -24.00 -32.19
C ALA A 289 33.38 -22.62 -31.56
N GLY A 290 33.96 -21.65 -32.27
CA GLY A 290 34.35 -20.34 -31.76
C GLY A 290 33.21 -19.52 -31.17
N LEU A 291 33.55 -18.81 -30.10
CA LEU A 291 32.81 -17.67 -29.57
C LEU A 291 32.85 -16.53 -30.60
N SER A 292 31.90 -16.52 -31.54
CA SER A 292 31.55 -15.31 -32.29
C SER A 292 30.50 -14.57 -31.46
N GLY A 293 30.96 -13.58 -30.71
CA GLY A 293 30.11 -12.64 -29.99
C GLY A 293 29.47 -11.65 -30.96
N ASP A 294 28.42 -12.08 -31.66
CA ASP A 294 27.47 -11.15 -32.26
C ASP A 294 26.34 -10.92 -31.25
N ALA A 295 26.47 -9.83 -30.50
CA ALA A 295 25.40 -9.27 -29.69
C ALA A 295 24.28 -8.78 -30.62
N TYR A 296 23.45 -9.70 -31.11
CA TYR A 296 22.17 -9.36 -31.70
C TYR A 296 21.33 -8.70 -30.62
N ILE A 297 21.11 -7.39 -30.75
CA ILE A 297 19.97 -6.72 -30.14
C ILE A 297 18.75 -7.35 -30.80
N GLU A 298 18.19 -8.38 -30.16
CA GLU A 298 16.91 -8.99 -30.53
C GLU A 298 15.89 -7.83 -30.54
N THR A 299 15.45 -7.40 -31.72
CA THR A 299 14.39 -6.39 -31.86
C THR A 299 13.22 -6.85 -31.00
N GLY A 300 12.87 -6.05 -29.98
CA GLY A 300 11.98 -6.47 -28.90
C GLY A 300 10.71 -7.12 -29.46
N LYS A 301 10.50 -8.41 -29.16
CA LYS A 301 9.25 -9.10 -29.45
C LYS A 301 8.09 -8.25 -28.88
N PRO A 302 6.94 -8.13 -29.57
CA PRO A 302 5.81 -7.33 -29.10
C PRO A 302 5.49 -7.63 -27.63
N LEU A 303 5.21 -6.59 -26.84
CA LEU A 303 4.99 -6.66 -25.39
C LEU A 303 4.01 -7.79 -25.00
N GLN A 304 2.96 -7.99 -25.80
CA GLN A 304 1.98 -9.08 -25.65
C GLN A 304 2.61 -10.47 -25.63
N ASN A 305 3.56 -10.76 -26.52
CA ASN A 305 4.18 -12.10 -26.62
C ASN A 305 5.06 -12.39 -25.41
N SER A 306 5.67 -11.36 -24.81
CA SER A 306 6.44 -11.50 -23.58
C SER A 306 5.54 -11.72 -22.37
N MET A 307 4.39 -11.03 -22.28
CA MET A 307 3.41 -11.23 -21.21
C MET A 307 2.74 -12.61 -21.22
N ALA A 308 2.54 -13.20 -22.39
CA ALA A 308 1.94 -14.54 -22.53
C ALA A 308 2.77 -15.65 -21.86
N GLN A 309 4.08 -15.45 -21.72
CA GLN A 309 5.00 -16.41 -21.10
C GLN A 309 5.27 -16.13 -19.62
N ALA A 310 4.82 -14.98 -19.10
CA ALA A 310 4.99 -14.65 -17.69
C ALA A 310 4.02 -15.48 -16.82
N PRO A 311 4.45 -15.99 -15.66
CA PRO A 311 3.55 -16.64 -14.72
C PRO A 311 2.38 -15.72 -14.34
N LYS A 312 1.18 -16.26 -14.18
CA LYS A 312 0.03 -15.47 -13.77
C LYS A 312 -0.22 -15.66 -12.28
N LEU A 313 -0.24 -14.56 -11.54
CA LEU A 313 -0.70 -14.55 -10.16
C LEU A 313 -2.23 -14.47 -10.12
N ARG A 314 -2.90 -15.41 -9.45
CA ARG A 314 -4.37 -15.42 -9.34
C ARG A 314 -4.79 -15.66 -7.90
N CYS A 315 -5.72 -14.85 -7.39
CA CYS A 315 -6.34 -15.08 -6.09
C CYS A 315 -7.29 -16.29 -6.16
N ILE A 316 -7.20 -17.21 -5.20
CA ILE A 316 -8.06 -18.40 -5.11
C ILE A 316 -8.90 -18.46 -3.83
N SER A 317 -8.46 -17.80 -2.75
CA SER A 317 -9.25 -17.60 -1.54
C SER A 317 -8.91 -16.23 -0.95
N SER A 318 -9.90 -15.56 -0.37
CA SER A 318 -9.69 -14.34 0.38
C SER A 318 -10.73 -14.21 1.49
N GLU A 319 -10.31 -14.23 2.75
CA GLU A 319 -11.20 -14.45 3.90
C GLU A 319 -10.79 -13.60 5.10
N VAL A 320 -11.78 -13.13 5.86
CA VAL A 320 -11.55 -12.40 7.11
C VAL A 320 -11.22 -13.42 8.21
N ILE A 321 -10.09 -13.24 8.88
CA ILE A 321 -9.59 -14.17 9.90
C ILE A 321 -9.37 -13.45 11.23
N LEU A 322 -9.06 -14.23 12.27
CA LEU A 322 -8.74 -13.73 13.62
C LEU A 322 -9.91 -12.93 14.21
N THR A 323 -11.10 -13.44 13.95
CA THR A 323 -12.40 -12.95 14.43
C THR A 323 -12.71 -13.40 15.85
N ASP A 324 -12.00 -14.43 16.33
CA ASP A 324 -12.14 -14.98 17.66
C ASP A 324 -11.48 -14.10 18.74
N ARG A 325 -11.73 -14.47 19.99
CA ARG A 325 -11.03 -13.88 21.15
C ARG A 325 -9.61 -14.41 21.22
N VAL A 326 -8.72 -13.61 21.79
CA VAL A 326 -7.36 -14.07 22.13
C VAL A 326 -7.48 -15.25 23.10
N PRO A 327 -6.79 -16.38 22.86
CA PRO A 327 -6.83 -17.55 23.75
C PRO A 327 -6.57 -17.17 25.22
N GLY A 328 -7.44 -17.64 26.12
CA GLY A 328 -7.34 -17.32 27.55
C GLY A 328 -7.81 -15.90 27.94
N HIS A 329 -8.30 -15.10 26.99
CA HIS A 329 -8.70 -13.71 27.22
C HIS A 329 -10.12 -13.40 26.71
N GLN A 330 -10.68 -12.29 27.20
CA GLN A 330 -12.04 -11.83 26.87
C GLN A 330 -12.07 -10.69 25.85
N PHE A 331 -10.95 -10.47 25.14
CA PHE A 331 -10.82 -9.44 24.12
C PHE A 331 -10.38 -10.04 22.78
N SER A 332 -10.76 -9.38 21.69
CA SER A 332 -10.32 -9.68 20.32
C SER A 332 -8.83 -9.37 20.15
N TYR A 333 -8.21 -9.93 19.11
CA TYR A 333 -6.81 -9.67 18.80
C TYR A 333 -6.50 -8.20 18.46
N SER A 334 -7.48 -7.49 17.94
CA SER A 334 -7.34 -6.16 17.33
C SER A 334 -8.71 -5.50 17.22
N ASP A 335 -8.76 -4.17 17.07
CA ASP A 335 -10.02 -3.48 16.81
C ASP A 335 -10.47 -3.54 15.35
N HIS A 336 -9.60 -4.03 14.47
CA HIS A 336 -9.95 -4.58 13.16
C HIS A 336 -9.70 -6.10 13.13
N PHE A 337 -10.48 -6.83 12.35
CA PHE A 337 -10.16 -8.20 11.96
C PHE A 337 -9.14 -8.24 10.82
N ALA A 338 -8.41 -9.35 10.74
CA ALA A 338 -7.41 -9.57 9.72
C ALA A 338 -8.03 -10.05 8.41
N LEU A 339 -7.33 -9.86 7.30
CA LEU A 339 -7.72 -10.43 6.00
C LEU A 339 -6.63 -11.44 5.59
N LEU A 340 -6.97 -12.48 4.84
CA LEU A 340 -6.01 -13.46 4.33
C LEU A 340 -6.35 -13.73 2.90
N SER A 341 -5.39 -13.66 1.97
CA SER A 341 -5.60 -14.20 0.64
C SER A 341 -4.53 -15.19 0.22
N THR A 342 -5.00 -16.25 -0.43
CA THR A 342 -4.16 -17.27 -1.03
C THR A 342 -4.16 -17.08 -2.53
N PHE A 343 -2.97 -17.05 -3.11
CA PHE A 343 -2.75 -16.93 -4.53
C PHE A 343 -2.16 -18.22 -5.09
N THR A 344 -2.56 -18.57 -6.30
CA THR A 344 -1.89 -19.57 -7.13
C THR A 344 -1.02 -18.87 -8.17
N ILE A 345 0.10 -19.50 -8.51
CA ILE A 345 0.99 -19.05 -9.58
C ILE A 345 0.85 -20.05 -10.73
N GLU A 346 0.15 -19.63 -11.78
CA GLU A 346 -0.06 -20.43 -12.98
C GLU A 346 1.12 -20.20 -13.95
N GLY A 347 1.83 -21.27 -14.32
CA GLY A 347 2.86 -21.20 -15.35
C GLY A 347 2.25 -21.12 -16.76
N PRO A 348 3.00 -20.64 -17.78
CA PRO A 348 2.56 -20.76 -19.15
C PRO A 348 2.37 -22.23 -19.49
N SER A 349 1.19 -22.59 -20.00
CA SER A 349 0.88 -23.95 -20.45
C SER A 349 1.96 -24.40 -21.44
N GLN A 350 2.82 -25.34 -21.05
CA GLN A 350 3.56 -26.10 -22.04
C GLN A 350 2.51 -26.96 -22.75
N GLN A 351 2.05 -26.53 -23.92
CA GLN A 351 1.56 -27.48 -24.91
C GLN A 351 2.75 -28.38 -25.24
N TYR A 352 2.94 -29.44 -24.47
CA TYR A 352 3.67 -30.59 -24.95
C TYR A 352 2.85 -31.13 -26.12
N GLN A 353 3.26 -30.79 -27.34
CA GLN A 353 3.04 -31.70 -28.45
C GLN A 353 3.70 -33.01 -28.02
N SER A 354 2.86 -34.02 -27.81
CA SER A 354 3.28 -35.38 -27.52
C SER A 354 4.11 -35.91 -28.68
N HIS A 355 5.42 -35.73 -28.60
CA HIS A 355 6.35 -36.62 -29.26
C HIS A 355 6.75 -37.68 -28.24
N GLU A 356 6.28 -38.91 -28.47
CA GLU A 356 6.68 -40.10 -27.74
C GLU A 356 8.21 -40.18 -27.68
N PRO A 357 8.82 -40.29 -26.48
CA PRO A 357 10.22 -40.67 -26.38
C PRO A 357 10.35 -42.19 -26.60
N PRO A 358 11.35 -42.66 -27.36
CA PRO A 358 11.62 -44.08 -27.46
C PRO A 358 12.10 -44.61 -26.10
N SER A 359 11.57 -45.78 -25.77
CA SER A 359 11.79 -46.54 -24.55
C SER A 359 13.26 -46.84 -24.29
N ALA A 360 13.72 -46.47 -23.08
CA ALA A 360 14.91 -47.04 -22.47
C ALA A 360 14.63 -47.30 -20.98
N THR A 361 14.72 -48.57 -20.62
CA THR A 361 14.68 -49.11 -19.26
C THR A 361 15.95 -48.74 -18.50
N ASP A 362 15.85 -48.29 -17.24
CA ASP A 362 16.70 -48.87 -16.19
C ASP A 362 16.21 -48.59 -14.75
N ASN A 363 16.52 -49.53 -13.87
CA ASN A 363 16.20 -49.61 -12.45
C ASN A 363 17.15 -48.75 -11.58
N GLY A 364 16.66 -48.17 -10.48
CA GLY A 364 17.53 -47.61 -9.44
C GLY A 364 16.77 -47.04 -8.24
N SER A 365 17.05 -47.59 -7.06
CA SER A 365 16.39 -47.40 -5.76
C SER A 365 16.56 -46.03 -5.08
N HIS A 366 15.51 -45.58 -4.37
CA HIS A 366 15.48 -44.38 -3.54
C HIS A 366 16.07 -44.56 -2.12
N GLY A 367 16.82 -43.56 -1.65
CA GLY A 367 17.12 -43.29 -0.23
C GLY A 367 16.90 -41.79 0.09
N PRO A 368 16.66 -41.39 1.35
CA PRO A 368 16.04 -40.10 1.68
C PRO A 368 17.08 -38.96 1.84
N SER A 369 16.75 -37.77 1.34
CA SER A 369 17.60 -36.57 1.39
C SER A 369 17.26 -35.63 2.56
N THR A 370 18.29 -35.23 3.29
CA THR A 370 18.29 -34.18 4.32
C THR A 370 18.60 -32.81 3.70
N ALA A 371 17.98 -31.75 4.24
CA ALA A 371 18.04 -30.36 3.77
C ALA A 371 19.39 -29.68 4.04
N ASN A 372 19.88 -28.85 3.10
CA ASN A 372 21.09 -28.04 3.27
C ASN A 372 20.93 -26.56 2.84
N SER A 373 21.73 -25.71 3.49
CA SER A 373 21.67 -24.24 3.65
C SER A 373 22.31 -23.42 2.50
N LEU A 374 22.01 -22.12 2.43
CA LEU A 374 22.41 -21.14 1.38
C LEU A 374 23.58 -20.23 1.83
N GLU A 375 24.61 -20.03 0.98
CA GLU A 375 25.62 -18.95 1.13
C GLU A 375 25.97 -18.25 -0.20
N PRO A 376 26.38 -16.95 -0.20
CA PRO A 376 26.62 -16.16 -1.41
C PRO A 376 28.08 -16.16 -1.90
N LEU A 377 28.28 -16.16 -3.22
CA LEU A 377 29.58 -15.91 -3.87
C LEU A 377 29.61 -14.48 -4.43
N ILE A 378 30.41 -13.60 -3.82
CA ILE A 378 30.75 -12.28 -4.36
C ILE A 378 31.94 -12.47 -5.31
N SER A 379 31.76 -12.26 -6.62
CA SER A 379 32.90 -12.10 -7.54
C SER A 379 33.34 -10.64 -7.52
N GLN A 380 34.52 -10.39 -6.96
CA GLN A 380 35.26 -9.16 -7.16
C GLN A 380 35.62 -9.05 -8.65
N ASN A 381 35.10 -8.04 -9.34
CA ASN A 381 35.72 -7.47 -10.54
C ASN A 381 35.30 -6.00 -10.62
N ASP A 382 36.29 -5.14 -10.78
CA ASP A 382 36.18 -3.67 -10.79
C ASP A 382 35.29 -3.16 -11.94
N PRO A 383 34.68 -1.96 -11.80
CA PRO A 383 33.74 -1.44 -12.79
C PRO A 383 34.46 -0.85 -14.00
N GLU A 384 34.26 -1.43 -15.19
CA GLU A 384 34.63 -0.80 -16.45
C GLU A 384 33.74 0.44 -16.73
N ARG A 385 34.38 1.58 -17.00
CA ARG A 385 33.76 2.82 -17.45
C ARG A 385 33.21 2.65 -18.87
N ILE A 386 31.90 2.79 -19.05
CA ILE A 386 31.28 2.96 -20.37
C ILE A 386 30.91 4.44 -20.55
N GLY A 387 31.42 5.02 -21.65
CA GLY A 387 31.42 6.44 -21.95
C GLY A 387 30.06 7.05 -22.27
N SER A 388 29.93 8.32 -21.91
CA SER A 388 28.86 9.25 -22.29
C SER A 388 28.89 9.53 -23.79
N ASN A 389 27.83 9.12 -24.52
CA ASN A 389 27.22 9.82 -25.67
C ASN A 389 26.26 8.87 -26.40
N LEU A 390 24.96 8.93 -26.10
CA LEU A 390 23.92 8.44 -27.01
C LEU A 390 22.58 9.17 -26.77
N TYR A 391 22.58 10.48 -27.01
CA TYR A 391 21.35 11.24 -27.25
C TYR A 391 21.28 11.58 -28.74
N ALA A 392 20.52 10.81 -29.49
CA ALA A 392 19.96 11.23 -30.77
C ALA A 392 18.54 10.65 -30.86
N ALA A 393 17.55 11.53 -30.80
CA ALA A 393 16.13 11.18 -30.90
C ALA A 393 15.81 10.75 -32.33
N GLY A 394 15.28 9.53 -32.49
CA GLY A 394 14.62 9.07 -33.71
C GLY A 394 13.10 9.25 -33.58
N ASP A 395 12.48 9.72 -34.66
CA ASP A 395 11.06 10.03 -34.81
C ASP A 395 10.14 8.81 -34.52
N PRO A 396 9.21 8.89 -33.55
CA PRO A 396 8.39 7.75 -33.12
C PRO A 396 7.15 7.46 -33.98
N PHE A 397 6.91 8.16 -35.10
CA PHE A 397 5.64 8.06 -35.85
C PHE A 397 5.67 7.25 -37.16
N LYS A 398 6.50 6.21 -37.28
CA LYS A 398 6.39 5.24 -38.38
C LYS A 398 6.05 3.84 -37.88
N TYR A 399 4.78 3.44 -38.02
CA TYR A 399 4.34 2.05 -37.97
C TYR A 399 3.62 1.67 -39.26
N PRO A 400 3.88 0.47 -39.82
CA PRO A 400 2.93 -0.24 -40.66
C PRO A 400 1.89 -0.96 -39.79
N SER A 401 0.67 -0.96 -40.29
CA SER A 401 -0.56 -1.52 -39.72
C SER A 401 -0.52 -3.04 -39.53
N ASP A 402 -1.41 -3.52 -38.65
CA ASP A 402 -1.95 -4.87 -38.53
C ASP A 402 -1.38 -5.76 -37.41
N ILE A 403 -1.94 -5.61 -36.19
CA ILE A 403 -1.95 -6.69 -35.19
C ILE A 403 -3.32 -6.73 -34.49
N ASN A 404 -4.02 -7.85 -34.64
CA ASN A 404 -5.24 -8.20 -33.90
C ASN A 404 -4.97 -8.32 -32.39
N LEU A 405 -5.53 -7.42 -31.57
CA LEU A 405 -5.50 -7.51 -30.11
C LEU A 405 -6.54 -8.52 -29.59
N SER A 406 -6.08 -9.50 -28.82
CA SER A 406 -6.95 -10.32 -27.97
C SER A 406 -7.40 -9.52 -26.75
N PRO A 407 -8.61 -9.76 -26.19
CA PRO A 407 -9.18 -8.92 -25.15
C PRO A 407 -8.42 -9.10 -23.83
N SER A 408 -7.61 -8.10 -23.47
CA SER A 408 -7.21 -7.88 -22.10
C SER A 408 -8.44 -7.62 -21.24
N THR A 409 -8.36 -7.94 -19.96
CA THR A 409 -9.34 -7.56 -18.92
C THR A 409 -9.31 -6.04 -18.71
N SER A 410 -9.57 -5.25 -19.76
CA SER A 410 -9.53 -3.80 -19.73
C SER A 410 -10.79 -3.31 -19.03
N ILE A 411 -10.61 -2.66 -17.88
CA ILE A 411 -11.65 -1.84 -17.26
C ILE A 411 -12.15 -0.85 -18.34
N PRO A 412 -13.47 -0.67 -18.52
CA PRO A 412 -13.98 0.26 -19.51
C PRO A 412 -13.37 1.65 -19.27
N PHE A 413 -12.77 2.25 -20.30
CA PHE A 413 -12.11 3.56 -20.17
C PHE A 413 -13.03 4.62 -19.51
N THR A 414 -14.33 4.58 -19.84
CA THR A 414 -15.39 5.41 -19.25
C THR A 414 -15.47 5.32 -17.72
N GLN A 415 -15.15 4.16 -17.14
CA GLN A 415 -15.15 3.98 -15.68
C GLN A 415 -13.97 4.74 -15.05
N LYS A 416 -12.78 4.67 -15.66
CA LYS A 416 -11.59 5.38 -15.18
C LYS A 416 -11.75 6.90 -15.26
N SER A 417 -12.26 7.42 -16.38
CA SER A 417 -12.51 8.86 -16.54
C SER A 417 -13.56 9.37 -15.53
N ASN A 418 -14.62 8.61 -15.28
CA ASN A 418 -15.61 8.93 -14.24
C ASN A 418 -15.01 8.97 -12.82
N THR A 419 -14.16 8.01 -12.47
CA THR A 419 -13.47 7.97 -11.17
C THR A 419 -12.58 9.19 -10.98
N ILE A 420 -11.78 9.56 -11.99
CA ILE A 420 -10.91 10.75 -11.93
C ILE A 420 -11.74 12.04 -11.83
N ARG A 421 -12.83 12.17 -12.59
CA ARG A 421 -13.73 13.35 -12.52
C ARG A 421 -14.37 13.50 -11.14
N SER A 422 -14.82 12.39 -10.54
CA SER A 422 -15.39 12.40 -9.18
C SER A 422 -14.37 12.85 -8.14
N ALA A 423 -13.14 12.35 -8.23
CA ALA A 423 -12.04 12.76 -7.38
C ALA A 423 -11.69 14.25 -7.52
N LEU A 424 -11.57 14.74 -8.77
CA LEU A 424 -11.30 16.15 -9.05
C LEU A 424 -12.37 17.09 -8.46
N ASN A 425 -13.64 16.71 -8.52
CA ASN A 425 -14.72 17.50 -7.94
C ASN A 425 -14.57 17.63 -6.41
N THR A 426 -14.25 16.53 -5.72
CA THR A 426 -14.02 16.54 -4.27
C THR A 426 -12.77 17.36 -3.91
N LEU A 427 -11.67 17.22 -4.64
CA LEU A 427 -10.45 17.98 -4.41
C LEU A 427 -10.69 19.48 -4.59
N ARG A 428 -11.35 19.90 -5.69
CA ARG A 428 -11.68 21.33 -5.93
C ARG A 428 -12.57 21.92 -4.85
N LEU A 429 -13.54 21.16 -4.34
CA LEU A 429 -14.36 21.58 -3.22
C LEU A 429 -13.50 21.77 -1.96
N TYR A 430 -12.62 20.82 -1.66
CA TYR A 430 -11.71 20.90 -0.52
C TYR A 430 -10.72 22.06 -0.64
N THR A 431 -10.16 22.34 -1.82
CA THR A 431 -9.27 23.48 -2.05
C THR A 431 -9.93 24.80 -1.67
N ARG A 432 -11.22 25.00 -2.01
CA ARG A 432 -11.96 26.21 -1.59
C ARG A 432 -12.10 26.29 -0.07
N ILE A 433 -12.36 25.16 0.58
CA ILE A 433 -12.48 25.07 2.05
C ILE A 433 -11.14 25.37 2.71
N SER A 434 -10.05 24.79 2.21
CA SER A 434 -8.68 25.02 2.70
C SER A 434 -8.30 26.50 2.55
N GLN A 435 -8.49 27.11 1.38
CA GLN A 435 -8.24 28.54 1.14
C GLN A 435 -9.04 29.44 2.09
N HIS A 436 -10.32 29.14 2.31
CA HIS A 436 -11.15 29.89 3.23
C HIS A 436 -10.68 29.74 4.69
N THR A 437 -10.27 28.54 5.09
CA THR A 437 -9.71 28.26 6.42
C THR A 437 -8.41 29.00 6.64
N ALA A 438 -7.50 28.97 5.67
CA ALA A 438 -6.24 29.72 5.71
C ALA A 438 -6.47 31.23 5.85
N LYS A 439 -7.41 31.81 5.08
CA LYS A 439 -7.80 33.22 5.21
C LYS A 439 -8.37 33.55 6.60
N ARG A 440 -9.24 32.69 7.16
CA ARG A 440 -9.78 32.87 8.52
C ARG A 440 -8.67 32.82 9.58
N HIS A 441 -7.70 31.92 9.44
CA HIS A 441 -6.56 31.86 10.35
C HIS A 441 -5.73 33.14 10.29
N LEU A 442 -5.46 33.68 9.09
CA LEU A 442 -4.77 34.96 8.95
C LEU A 442 -5.55 36.14 9.56
N GLN A 443 -6.89 36.13 9.45
CA GLN A 443 -7.74 37.12 10.13
C GLN A 443 -7.63 37.02 11.66
N ILE A 444 -7.67 35.81 12.22
CA ILE A 444 -7.50 35.59 13.68
C ILE A 444 -6.11 36.05 14.11
N CYS A 445 -5.07 35.75 13.33
CA CYS A 445 -3.72 36.24 13.59
C CYS A 445 -3.68 37.78 13.64
N LEU A 446 -4.27 38.46 12.65
CA LEU A 446 -4.31 39.92 12.62
C LEU A 446 -5.04 40.50 13.83
N LEU A 447 -6.20 39.94 14.19
CA LEU A 447 -6.96 40.37 15.37
C LEU A 447 -6.17 40.14 16.67
N ALA A 448 -5.48 39.00 16.81
CA ALA A 448 -4.64 38.71 17.96
C ALA A 448 -3.45 39.68 18.08
N LEU A 449 -2.84 40.06 16.96
CA LEU A 449 -1.77 41.07 16.92
C LEU A 449 -2.28 42.46 17.31
N LEU A 450 -3.44 42.88 16.79
CA LEU A 450 -4.06 44.15 17.17
C LEU A 450 -4.44 44.18 18.66
N ALA A 451 -4.99 43.08 19.17
CA ALA A 451 -5.29 42.93 20.60
C ALA A 451 -4.01 42.97 21.45
N LEU A 452 -2.93 42.34 21.01
CA LEU A 452 -1.64 42.37 21.71
C LEU A 452 -1.03 43.78 21.72
N ILE A 453 -1.14 44.54 20.63
CA ILE A 453 -0.73 45.95 20.57
C ILE A 453 -1.59 46.78 21.53
N GLY A 454 -2.92 46.59 21.53
CA GLY A 454 -3.82 47.26 22.47
C GLY A 454 -3.50 46.93 23.93
N LEU A 455 -3.14 45.67 24.22
CA LEU A 455 -2.77 45.21 25.55
C LEU A 455 -1.44 45.80 26.03
N THR A 456 -0.43 45.86 25.15
CA THR A 456 0.89 46.43 25.46
C THR A 456 0.84 47.94 25.65
N VAL A 457 0.05 48.65 24.84
CA VAL A 457 -0.22 50.08 25.08
C VAL A 457 -1.01 50.24 26.38
N GLY A 458 -2.09 49.49 26.57
CA GLY A 458 -2.95 49.61 27.74
C GLY A 458 -2.28 49.28 29.07
N CYS A 459 -1.35 48.30 29.10
CA CYS A 459 -0.65 47.94 30.34
C CYS A 459 0.28 49.05 30.85
N ALA A 460 0.79 49.90 29.95
CA ALA A 460 1.60 51.06 30.31
C ALA A 460 0.83 52.10 31.14
N TRP A 461 -0.50 52.12 31.04
CA TRP A 461 -1.38 53.06 31.74
C TRP A 461 -2.15 52.43 32.91
N GLN A 462 -1.85 51.18 33.29
CA GLN A 462 -2.55 50.48 34.37
C GLN A 462 -1.86 50.69 35.74
N PRO A 463 -2.43 51.49 36.66
CA PRO A 463 -1.81 51.80 37.96
C PRO A 463 -1.80 50.64 38.96
N LYS A 464 -2.67 49.63 38.80
CA LYS A 464 -2.77 48.52 39.76
C LYS A 464 -1.70 47.45 39.49
N SER A 465 -0.63 47.45 40.28
CA SER A 465 0.51 46.52 40.14
C SER A 465 0.11 45.04 40.18
N TRP A 466 -0.93 44.67 40.92
CA TRP A 466 -1.41 43.28 41.00
C TRP A 466 -2.03 42.77 39.69
N LEU A 467 -2.41 43.66 38.76
CA LEU A 467 -2.93 43.26 37.45
C LEU A 467 -1.80 42.95 36.44
N GLN A 468 -0.57 43.42 36.66
CA GLN A 468 0.54 43.25 35.70
C GLN A 468 0.82 41.78 35.33
N PRO A 469 0.86 40.81 36.27
CA PRO A 469 1.04 39.40 35.92
C PRO A 469 -0.06 38.85 35.01
N ILE A 470 -1.30 39.32 35.18
CA ILE A 470 -2.44 38.91 34.35
C ILE A 470 -2.25 39.42 32.91
N PHE A 471 -1.85 40.70 32.75
CA PHE A 471 -1.52 41.26 31.44
C PHE A 471 -0.38 40.50 30.75
N THR A 472 0.66 40.09 31.49
CA THR A 472 1.76 39.28 30.94
C THR A 472 1.27 37.92 30.44
N ILE A 473 0.44 37.21 31.22
CA ILE A 473 -0.12 35.91 30.82
C ILE A 473 -1.01 36.06 29.58
N ILE A 474 -1.91 37.05 29.56
CA ILE A 474 -2.77 37.32 28.40
C ILE A 474 -1.94 37.68 27.17
N GLY A 475 -0.90 38.52 27.33
CA GLY A 475 0.02 38.88 26.25
C GLY A 475 0.76 37.67 25.68
N ALA A 476 1.24 36.77 26.54
CA ALA A 476 1.87 35.53 26.12
C ALA A 476 0.90 34.62 25.34
N LEU A 477 -0.34 34.47 25.81
CA LEU A 477 -1.38 33.70 25.12
C LEU A 477 -1.74 34.30 23.76
N LEU A 478 -1.88 35.63 23.66
CA LEU A 478 -2.14 36.32 22.40
C LEU A 478 -0.96 36.18 21.42
N GLY A 479 0.28 36.29 21.92
CA GLY A 479 1.49 36.06 21.12
C GLY A 479 1.56 34.62 20.57
N ALA A 480 1.33 33.63 21.43
CA ALA A 480 1.27 32.22 21.01
C ALA A 480 0.14 31.96 20.00
N THR A 481 -1.02 32.58 20.20
CA THR A 481 -2.17 32.53 19.29
C THR A 481 -1.80 33.12 17.92
N ALA A 482 -1.24 34.33 17.89
CA ALA A 482 -0.81 34.99 16.67
C ALA A 482 0.22 34.15 15.90
N ALA A 483 1.25 33.64 16.58
CA ALA A 483 2.27 32.79 15.97
C ALA A 483 1.68 31.50 15.37
N THR A 484 0.78 30.85 16.10
CA THR A 484 0.10 29.61 15.66
C THR A 484 -0.76 29.85 14.42
N PHE A 485 -1.56 30.92 14.43
CA PHE A 485 -2.45 31.24 13.31
C PHE A 485 -1.71 31.85 12.10
N LEU A 486 -0.57 32.49 12.31
CA LEU A 486 0.34 32.87 11.23
C LEU A 486 0.90 31.62 10.55
N TYR A 487 1.42 30.67 11.33
CA TYR A 487 1.98 29.43 10.78
C TYR A 487 0.91 28.63 10.01
N THR A 488 -0.24 28.41 10.63
CA THR A 488 -1.32 27.61 10.01
C THR A 488 -2.02 28.32 8.86
N GLY A 489 -2.15 29.65 8.91
CA GLY A 489 -2.79 30.43 7.85
C GLY A 489 -1.88 30.75 6.67
N PHE A 490 -0.59 31.01 6.92
CA PHE A 490 0.36 31.38 5.87
C PHE A 490 1.19 30.20 5.37
N VAL A 491 2.04 29.63 6.24
CA VAL A 491 3.02 28.61 5.85
C VAL A 491 2.30 27.32 5.45
N TRP A 492 1.46 26.81 6.34
CA TRP A 492 0.67 25.62 6.06
C TRP A 492 -0.35 25.87 4.96
N GLY A 493 -1.09 26.98 5.01
CA GLY A 493 -2.10 27.30 4.00
C GLY A 493 -1.55 27.30 2.57
N ARG A 494 -0.39 27.93 2.35
CA ARG A 494 0.28 27.92 1.04
C ARG A 494 0.83 26.55 0.65
N TRP A 495 1.35 25.81 1.62
CA TRP A 495 1.86 24.46 1.38
C TRP A 495 0.73 23.50 0.97
N GLU A 496 -0.38 23.51 1.70
CA GLU A 496 -1.57 22.71 1.41
C GLU A 496 -2.18 23.09 0.05
N GLU A 497 -2.31 24.38 -0.25
CA GLU A 497 -2.80 24.86 -1.55
C GLU A 497 -1.90 24.40 -2.71
N GLY A 498 -0.58 24.50 -2.56
CA GLY A 498 0.37 24.01 -3.55
C GLY A 498 0.24 22.50 -3.80
N LEU A 499 0.14 21.70 -2.74
CA LEU A 499 -0.05 20.25 -2.86
C LEU A 499 -1.36 19.86 -3.54
N LEU A 500 -2.46 20.53 -3.18
CA LEU A 500 -3.75 20.30 -3.81
C LEU A 500 -3.74 20.69 -5.29
N THR A 501 -3.02 21.74 -5.64
CA THR A 501 -2.85 22.21 -7.03
C THR A 501 -2.08 21.18 -7.84
N GLU A 502 -0.92 20.72 -7.36
CA GLU A 502 -0.09 19.70 -8.02
C GLU A 502 -0.89 18.42 -8.31
N ILE A 503 -1.57 17.88 -7.29
CA ILE A 503 -2.36 16.65 -7.44
C ILE A 503 -3.53 16.88 -8.42
N THR A 504 -4.17 18.04 -8.38
CA THR A 504 -5.26 18.37 -9.31
C THR A 504 -4.73 18.44 -10.75
N GLU A 505 -3.58 19.06 -10.98
CA GLU A 505 -2.96 19.18 -12.31
C GLU A 505 -2.51 17.82 -12.86
N GLU A 506 -1.90 16.97 -12.03
CA GLU A 506 -1.57 15.58 -12.39
C GLU A 506 -2.81 14.78 -12.82
N MET A 507 -3.90 14.90 -12.05
CA MET A 507 -5.16 14.22 -12.33
C MET A 507 -5.83 14.73 -13.61
N GLU A 508 -5.78 16.05 -13.86
CA GLU A 508 -6.28 16.64 -15.10
C GLU A 508 -5.47 16.20 -16.32
N LEU A 509 -4.16 16.10 -16.20
CA LEU A 509 -3.29 15.57 -17.26
C LEU A 509 -3.66 14.13 -17.60
N GLU A 510 -3.77 13.25 -16.60
CA GLU A 510 -4.16 11.86 -16.84
C GLU A 510 -5.59 11.77 -17.41
N LEU A 511 -6.53 12.61 -16.94
CA LEU A 511 -7.90 12.62 -17.48
C LEU A 511 -7.90 12.92 -18.98
N ARG A 512 -7.11 13.91 -19.43
CA ARG A 512 -6.98 14.23 -20.87
C ARG A 512 -6.42 13.05 -21.67
N VAL A 513 -5.43 12.34 -21.12
CA VAL A 513 -4.87 11.15 -21.75
C VAL A 513 -5.94 10.06 -21.91
N VAL A 514 -6.69 9.76 -20.83
CA VAL A 514 -7.76 8.76 -20.86
C VAL A 514 -8.86 9.15 -21.84
N GLU A 515 -9.28 10.41 -21.88
CA GLU A 515 -10.29 10.89 -22.82
C GLU A 515 -9.80 10.84 -24.28
N MET A 516 -8.52 11.09 -24.53
CA MET A 516 -7.92 10.93 -25.86
C MET A 516 -7.95 9.46 -26.29
N GLU A 517 -7.56 8.54 -25.40
CA GLU A 517 -7.63 7.08 -25.64
C GLU A 517 -9.07 6.61 -25.88
N GLU A 518 -10.04 7.12 -25.12
CA GLU A 518 -11.47 6.86 -25.34
C GLU A 518 -11.94 7.29 -26.72
N ASN A 519 -11.57 8.50 -27.13
CA ASN A 519 -11.97 9.05 -28.42
C ASN A 519 -11.31 8.33 -29.60
N MET A 520 -10.08 7.82 -29.43
CA MET A 520 -9.42 7.00 -30.46
C MET A 520 -10.05 5.61 -30.62
N ASN A 521 -10.70 5.10 -29.58
CA ASN A 521 -11.32 3.77 -29.56
C ASN A 521 -12.83 3.78 -29.89
N ARG A 522 -13.42 4.97 -30.12
CA ARG A 522 -14.79 5.15 -30.62
C ARG A 522 -14.78 5.33 -32.14
#